data_AF-A0A953Q1M1-F1
#
_entry.id   AF-A0A953Q1M1-F1
#
_cell.length_a   1.000
_cell.length_b   1.000
_cell.length_c   1.000
_cell.angle_alpha   90.00
_cell.angle_beta   90.00
_cell.angle_gamma   90.00
#
_symmetry.space_group_name_H-M   'P 1'
#
loop_
_entity.id
_entity.type
_entity.pdbx_description
1 polymer ?
#
loop_
_entity_poly.entity_id
_entity_poly.type
_entity_poly.pdbx_seq_one_letter_code
_entity_poly.pdbx_strand_id
1 'polypeptide(L)'
;MFRHVDTLVRIRAAHQQLIPAEASPFLFLCYPWLPAAGRTADEATFLATRRTEFGEVGFDGPAAVAGLEDILSRDKHLKEYCPTPGHLAHFLDVQFVGLAVELTEAGASHKQLAWLFNAFTDLTYGQGRFKKIALSHLFNFDADDQTLMFGDVRVERLDSPTISKVLGEITFPAFLHPPKVGDYFVVIEEEGPCDNIVDWLCGKVAAAERFAQVLQYFKDGVVHVDYSVPYFLPHWVNQIRKWGIFFLGNPRRVPFENGDKLYRATRAELGPLISWWRLYQSR
;
A
#
# COMPACT_ATOMS: atom_id res chain seq x y z
N MET A 1 -24.40 7.56 -0.93
CA MET A 1 -23.79 6.29 -1.39
C MET A 1 -24.74 5.50 -2.28
N PHE A 2 -25.90 5.03 -1.81
CA PHE A 2 -26.87 4.27 -2.63
C PHE A 2 -27.30 4.98 -3.92
N ARG A 3 -27.48 6.31 -3.91
CA ARG A 3 -27.72 7.09 -5.13
C ARG A 3 -26.67 6.88 -6.23
N HIS A 4 -25.40 6.71 -5.87
CA HIS A 4 -24.33 6.44 -6.85
C HIS A 4 -24.41 5.00 -7.37
N VAL A 5 -24.79 4.04 -6.53
CA VAL A 5 -25.08 2.65 -6.96
C VAL A 5 -26.21 2.64 -8.00
N ASP A 6 -27.34 3.30 -7.72
CA ASP A 6 -28.46 3.39 -8.66
C ASP A 6 -28.06 4.05 -9.99
N THR A 7 -27.24 5.10 -9.91
CA THR A 7 -26.71 5.79 -11.08
C THR A 7 -25.81 4.88 -11.91
N LEU A 8 -24.94 4.10 -11.26
CA LEU A 8 -24.05 3.14 -11.92
C LEU A 8 -24.81 1.99 -12.57
N VAL A 9 -25.79 1.41 -11.88
CA VAL A 9 -26.68 0.36 -12.43
C VAL A 9 -27.35 0.86 -13.71
N ARG A 10 -27.90 2.09 -13.68
CA ARG A 10 -28.53 2.70 -14.86
C ARG A 10 -27.54 2.91 -16.01
N ILE A 11 -26.33 3.41 -15.71
CA ILE A 11 -25.30 3.63 -16.74
C ILE A 11 -24.84 2.29 -17.34
N ARG A 12 -24.58 1.26 -16.53
CA ARG A 12 -24.19 -0.07 -17.04
C ARG A 12 -25.28 -0.70 -17.90
N ALA A 13 -26.55 -0.57 -17.50
CA ALA A 13 -27.68 -1.09 -18.27
C ALA A 13 -27.82 -0.39 -19.64
N ALA A 14 -27.63 0.93 -19.70
CA ALA A 14 -27.81 1.70 -20.93
C ALA A 14 -26.53 1.80 -21.81
N HIS A 15 -25.34 1.66 -21.23
CA HIS A 15 -24.06 1.96 -21.86
C HIS A 15 -22.97 0.94 -21.46
N GLN A 16 -23.20 -0.35 -21.71
CA GLN A 16 -22.28 -1.45 -21.30
C GLN A 16 -20.82 -1.27 -21.75
N GLN A 17 -20.57 -0.56 -22.85
CA GLN A 17 -19.21 -0.32 -23.38
C GLN A 17 -18.49 0.87 -22.74
N LEU A 18 -19.20 1.73 -22.01
CA LEU A 18 -18.63 2.97 -21.46
C LEU A 18 -17.76 2.71 -20.23
N ILE A 19 -18.16 1.75 -19.39
CA ILE A 19 -17.43 1.37 -18.18
C ILE A 19 -16.86 -0.04 -18.40
N PRO A 20 -15.53 -0.21 -18.45
CA PRO A 20 -14.92 -1.52 -18.60
C PRO A 20 -15.35 -2.46 -17.47
N ALA A 21 -15.63 -3.73 -17.78
CA ALA A 21 -16.10 -4.70 -16.79
C ALA A 21 -15.11 -4.94 -15.65
N GLU A 22 -13.80 -4.81 -15.93
CA GLU A 22 -12.73 -4.98 -14.94
C GLU A 22 -12.32 -3.67 -14.23
N ALA A 23 -12.94 -2.54 -14.59
CA ALA A 23 -12.62 -1.27 -13.94
C ALA A 23 -13.33 -1.13 -12.59
N SER A 24 -12.72 -0.39 -11.66
CA SER A 24 -13.41 0.17 -10.50
C SER A 24 -14.38 1.26 -11.00
N PRO A 25 -15.69 0.99 -11.09
CA PRO A 25 -16.59 1.77 -11.93
C PRO A 25 -16.83 3.18 -11.39
N PHE A 26 -16.94 3.35 -10.07
CA PHE A 26 -17.15 4.66 -9.45
C PHE A 26 -15.89 5.54 -9.54
N LEU A 27 -14.71 4.98 -9.27
CA LEU A 27 -13.42 5.64 -9.45
C LEU A 27 -13.23 6.05 -10.90
N PHE A 28 -13.53 5.16 -11.85
CA PHE A 28 -13.41 5.42 -13.29
C PHE A 28 -14.25 6.63 -13.70
N LEU A 29 -15.51 6.69 -13.25
CA LEU A 29 -16.38 7.82 -13.52
C LEU A 29 -15.92 9.09 -12.78
N CYS A 30 -15.43 9.00 -11.55
CA CYS A 30 -14.92 10.17 -10.80
C CYS A 30 -13.61 10.74 -11.37
N TYR A 31 -12.79 9.91 -12.03
CA TYR A 31 -11.41 10.22 -12.42
C TYR A 31 -11.22 11.57 -13.11
N PRO A 32 -12.07 12.01 -14.07
CA PRO A 32 -11.89 13.29 -14.74
C PRO A 32 -12.00 14.52 -13.85
N TRP A 33 -12.63 14.40 -12.67
CA TRP A 33 -12.81 15.48 -11.71
C TRP A 33 -11.85 15.40 -10.51
N LEU A 34 -11.12 14.31 -10.36
CA LEU A 34 -10.13 14.19 -9.28
C LEU A 34 -8.96 15.16 -9.51
N PRO A 35 -8.37 15.72 -8.44
CA PRO A 35 -7.15 16.52 -8.56
C PRO A 35 -5.96 15.65 -8.97
N ALA A 36 -5.17 16.11 -9.93
CA ALA A 36 -3.87 15.51 -10.25
C ALA A 36 -2.85 16.61 -10.57
N ALA A 37 -1.68 16.54 -9.92
CA ALA A 37 -0.57 17.42 -10.24
C ALA A 37 0.10 16.99 -11.55
N GLY A 38 0.56 17.97 -12.34
CA GLY A 38 1.41 17.68 -13.51
C GLY A 38 0.70 17.13 -14.75
N ARG A 39 -0.61 17.37 -14.92
CA ARG A 39 -1.33 16.95 -16.13
C ARG A 39 -0.77 17.62 -17.39
N THR A 40 -0.59 16.82 -18.43
CA THR A 40 -0.25 17.31 -19.77
C THR A 40 -1.46 17.93 -20.47
N ALA A 41 -1.23 18.69 -21.55
CA ALA A 41 -2.31 19.28 -22.34
C ALA A 41 -3.20 18.22 -23.02
N ASP A 42 -2.60 17.12 -23.46
CA ASP A 42 -3.30 16.00 -24.08
C ASP A 42 -4.21 15.30 -23.06
N GLU A 43 -3.71 15.07 -21.84
CA GLU A 43 -4.52 14.53 -20.74
C GLU A 43 -5.67 15.47 -20.37
N ALA A 44 -5.45 16.78 -20.32
CA ALA A 44 -6.52 17.73 -20.03
C ALA A 44 -7.64 17.67 -21.08
N THR A 45 -7.29 17.55 -22.36
CA THR A 45 -8.24 17.41 -23.47
C THR A 45 -9.02 16.08 -23.39
N PHE A 46 -8.32 14.98 -23.13
CA PHE A 46 -8.93 13.67 -22.94
C PHE A 46 -9.93 13.68 -21.77
N LEU A 47 -9.54 14.26 -20.63
CA LEU A 47 -10.41 14.34 -19.46
C LEU A 47 -11.60 15.27 -19.70
N ALA A 48 -11.44 16.38 -20.42
CA ALA A 48 -12.56 17.24 -20.80
C ALA A 48 -13.60 16.48 -21.64
N THR A 49 -13.14 15.66 -22.59
CA THR A 49 -14.00 14.79 -23.39
C THR A 49 -14.76 13.79 -22.51
N ARG A 50 -14.06 13.14 -21.57
CA ARG A 50 -14.68 12.19 -20.62
C ARG A 50 -15.71 12.85 -19.71
N ARG A 51 -15.50 14.09 -19.28
CA ARG A 51 -16.50 14.84 -18.49
C ARG A 51 -17.80 15.02 -19.25
N THR A 52 -17.72 15.36 -20.54
CA THR A 52 -18.90 15.49 -21.41
C THR A 52 -19.61 14.15 -21.56
N GLU A 53 -18.89 13.09 -21.97
CA GLU A 53 -19.46 11.75 -22.15
C GLU A 53 -20.15 11.22 -20.88
N PHE A 54 -19.50 11.38 -19.72
CA PHE A 54 -20.06 10.93 -18.45
C PHE A 54 -21.25 11.80 -17.99
N GLY A 55 -21.22 13.11 -18.28
CA GLY A 55 -22.34 14.00 -18.03
C GLY A 55 -23.58 13.66 -18.87
N GLU A 56 -23.40 13.29 -20.14
CA GLU A 56 -24.48 12.89 -21.06
C GLU A 56 -25.21 11.63 -20.60
N VAL A 57 -24.49 10.67 -19.98
CA VAL A 57 -25.10 9.48 -19.37
C VAL A 57 -25.64 9.71 -17.95
N GLY A 58 -25.62 10.97 -17.49
CA GLY A 58 -26.23 11.40 -16.24
C GLY A 58 -25.37 11.17 -15.00
N PHE A 59 -24.05 11.08 -15.14
CA PHE A 59 -23.12 11.07 -14.00
C PHE A 59 -22.72 12.50 -13.61
N ASP A 60 -23.07 12.90 -12.38
CA ASP A 60 -22.68 14.19 -11.79
C ASP A 60 -21.33 14.07 -11.07
N GLY A 61 -20.25 14.15 -11.86
CA GLY A 61 -18.88 14.08 -11.35
C GLY A 61 -18.51 15.14 -10.33
N PRO A 62 -18.83 16.44 -10.55
CA PRO A 62 -18.58 17.48 -9.55
C PRO A 62 -19.24 17.21 -8.20
N ALA A 63 -20.52 16.82 -8.19
CA ALA A 63 -21.20 16.51 -6.93
C ALA A 63 -20.65 15.23 -6.26
N ALA A 64 -20.27 14.23 -7.06
CA ALA A 64 -19.65 13.01 -6.53
C ALA A 64 -18.31 13.32 -5.83
N VAL A 65 -17.42 14.09 -6.46
CA VAL A 65 -16.14 14.48 -5.86
C VAL A 65 -16.33 15.36 -4.63
N ALA A 66 -17.24 16.34 -4.68
CA ALA A 66 -17.56 17.17 -3.52
C ALA A 66 -18.09 16.34 -2.34
N GLY A 67 -18.89 15.30 -2.60
CA GLY A 67 -19.34 14.36 -1.57
C GLY A 67 -18.19 13.55 -0.94
N LEU A 68 -17.21 13.12 -1.75
CA LEU A 68 -16.02 12.43 -1.25
C LEU A 68 -15.16 13.36 -0.38
N GLU A 69 -14.99 14.61 -0.80
CA GLU A 69 -14.27 15.63 -0.02
C GLU A 69 -14.97 15.94 1.31
N ASP A 70 -16.30 16.07 1.29
CA ASP A 70 -17.10 16.28 2.51
C ASP A 70 -16.91 15.11 3.49
N ILE A 71 -16.97 13.86 3.01
CA ILE A 71 -16.70 12.67 3.84
C ILE A 71 -15.31 12.74 4.47
N LEU A 72 -14.26 12.99 3.66
CA LEU A 72 -12.88 13.06 4.17
C LEU A 72 -12.65 14.24 5.12
N SER A 73 -13.41 15.33 4.98
CA SER A 73 -13.32 16.47 5.89
C SER A 73 -13.90 16.17 7.27
N ARG A 74 -14.94 15.33 7.33
CA ARG A 74 -15.65 14.96 8.57
C ARG A 74 -15.07 13.73 9.23
N ASP A 75 -14.68 12.74 8.44
CA ASP A 75 -14.16 11.47 8.91
C ASP A 75 -12.63 11.43 8.90
N LYS A 76 -12.05 11.85 10.03
CA LYS A 76 -10.60 11.85 10.21
C LYS A 76 -10.01 10.45 10.18
N HIS A 77 -10.74 9.43 10.63
CA HIS A 77 -10.26 8.06 10.66
C HIS A 77 -10.13 7.51 9.24
N LEU A 78 -11.17 7.67 8.43
CA LEU A 78 -11.16 7.28 7.03
C LEU A 78 -10.10 8.05 6.23
N LYS A 79 -9.86 9.32 6.57
CA LYS A 79 -8.81 10.14 5.94
C LYS A 79 -7.39 9.61 6.16
N GLU A 80 -7.12 8.94 7.29
CA GLU A 80 -5.81 8.31 7.53
C GLU A 80 -5.53 7.20 6.50
N TYR A 81 -6.55 6.42 6.15
CA TYR A 81 -6.49 5.36 5.14
C TYR A 81 -6.56 5.91 3.70
N CYS A 82 -7.43 6.88 3.48
CA CYS A 82 -7.79 7.44 2.19
C CYS A 82 -7.46 8.95 2.16
N PRO A 83 -6.20 9.33 1.91
CA PRO A 83 -5.77 10.73 2.03
C PRO A 83 -6.37 11.64 0.94
N THR A 84 -6.87 11.08 -0.16
CA THR A 84 -7.45 11.84 -1.28
C THR A 84 -8.80 11.28 -1.70
N PRO A 85 -9.66 12.09 -2.36
CA PRO A 85 -10.92 11.62 -2.91
C PRO A 85 -10.77 10.42 -3.86
N GLY A 86 -9.67 10.33 -4.60
CA GLY A 86 -9.37 9.19 -5.46
C GLY A 86 -9.17 7.89 -4.69
N HIS A 87 -8.42 7.93 -3.57
CA HIS A 87 -8.27 6.77 -2.69
C HIS A 87 -9.62 6.34 -2.09
N LEU A 88 -10.45 7.32 -1.68
CA LEU A 88 -11.78 7.02 -1.15
C LEU A 88 -12.70 6.42 -2.22
N ALA A 89 -12.70 6.95 -3.44
CA ALA A 89 -13.48 6.38 -4.54
C ALA A 89 -13.06 4.94 -4.85
N HIS A 90 -11.75 4.66 -4.87
CA HIS A 90 -11.22 3.31 -5.07
C HIS A 90 -11.64 2.37 -3.93
N PHE A 91 -11.52 2.82 -2.68
CA PHE A 91 -11.95 2.05 -1.50
C PHE A 91 -13.43 1.70 -1.58
N LEU A 92 -14.27 2.68 -1.91
CA LEU A 92 -15.70 2.47 -2.07
C LEU A 92 -16.01 1.46 -3.15
N ASP A 93 -15.34 1.50 -4.31
CA ASP A 93 -15.52 0.48 -5.36
C ASP A 93 -15.18 -0.92 -4.90
N VAL A 94 -13.98 -1.10 -4.34
CA VAL A 94 -13.46 -2.43 -3.97
C VAL A 94 -14.26 -3.04 -2.82
N GLN A 95 -14.69 -2.24 -1.86
CA GLN A 95 -15.26 -2.74 -0.61
C GLN A 95 -16.79 -2.63 -0.53
N PHE A 96 -17.44 -1.87 -1.43
CA PHE A 96 -18.89 -1.66 -1.35
C PHE A 96 -19.59 -1.51 -2.70
N VAL A 97 -19.26 -0.47 -3.47
CA VAL A 97 -20.02 -0.03 -4.65
C VAL A 97 -20.08 -1.11 -5.73
N GLY A 98 -18.98 -1.80 -6.04
CA GLY A 98 -18.97 -2.87 -7.04
C GLY A 98 -19.97 -3.97 -6.70
N LEU A 99 -19.86 -4.52 -5.49
CA LEU A 99 -20.76 -5.57 -5.01
C LEU A 99 -22.21 -5.07 -4.85
N ALA A 100 -22.41 -3.83 -4.42
CA ALA A 100 -23.75 -3.24 -4.30
C ALA A 100 -24.42 -3.08 -5.67
N VAL A 101 -23.67 -2.70 -6.71
CA VAL A 101 -24.16 -2.65 -8.10
C VAL A 101 -24.59 -4.05 -8.55
N GLU A 102 -23.73 -5.05 -8.41
CA GLU A 102 -24.03 -6.44 -8.79
C GLU A 102 -25.28 -6.99 -8.08
N LEU A 103 -25.38 -6.78 -6.77
CA LEU A 103 -26.54 -7.22 -5.99
C LEU A 103 -27.82 -6.50 -6.43
N THR A 104 -27.72 -5.20 -6.74
CA THR A 104 -28.88 -4.41 -7.19
C THR A 104 -29.35 -4.88 -8.58
N GLU A 105 -28.41 -5.15 -9.49
CA GLU A 105 -28.70 -5.75 -10.81
C GLU A 105 -29.35 -7.13 -10.69
N ALA A 106 -28.96 -7.92 -9.68
CA ALA A 106 -29.56 -9.20 -9.36
C ALA A 106 -30.91 -9.11 -8.61
N GLY A 107 -31.44 -7.91 -8.35
CA GLY A 107 -32.72 -7.70 -7.68
C GLY A 107 -32.68 -7.92 -6.17
N ALA A 108 -31.53 -7.70 -5.53
CA ALA A 108 -31.39 -7.81 -4.09
C ALA A 108 -32.34 -6.87 -3.34
N SER A 109 -32.86 -7.35 -2.21
CA SER A 109 -33.70 -6.57 -1.31
C SER A 109 -32.91 -5.48 -0.58
N HIS A 110 -33.61 -4.44 -0.12
CA HIS A 110 -33.01 -3.38 0.69
C HIS A 110 -32.32 -3.92 1.96
N LYS A 111 -32.84 -5.02 2.54
CA LYS A 111 -32.23 -5.68 3.72
C LYS A 111 -30.85 -6.25 3.41
N GLN A 112 -30.65 -6.82 2.22
CA GLN A 112 -29.34 -7.36 1.80
C GLN A 112 -28.33 -6.23 1.58
N LEU A 113 -28.77 -5.13 0.96
CA LEU A 113 -27.92 -3.94 0.77
C LEU A 113 -27.55 -3.27 2.10
N ALA A 114 -28.48 -3.23 3.07
CA ALA A 114 -28.21 -2.73 4.41
C ALA A 114 -27.21 -3.63 5.16
N TRP A 115 -27.33 -4.95 5.03
CA TRP A 115 -26.36 -5.88 5.60
C TRP A 115 -24.96 -5.69 5.01
N LEU A 116 -24.85 -5.52 3.69
CA LEU A 116 -23.59 -5.21 3.01
C LEU A 116 -22.98 -3.90 3.54
N PHE A 117 -23.80 -2.86 3.71
CA PHE A 117 -23.33 -1.58 4.24
C PHE A 117 -22.80 -1.69 5.68
N ASN A 118 -23.45 -2.50 6.52
CA ASN A 118 -22.96 -2.78 7.87
C ASN A 118 -21.62 -3.54 7.84
N ALA A 119 -21.49 -4.57 6.99
CA ALA A 119 -20.23 -5.30 6.84
C ALA A 119 -19.09 -4.40 6.34
N PHE A 120 -19.38 -3.50 5.39
CA PHE A 120 -18.44 -2.47 4.93
C PHE A 120 -18.03 -1.53 6.08
N THR A 121 -18.98 -1.12 6.92
CA THR A 121 -18.70 -0.26 8.07
C THR A 121 -17.81 -0.96 9.09
N ASP A 122 -18.09 -2.22 9.42
CA ASP A 122 -17.28 -3.02 10.34
C ASP A 122 -15.85 -3.25 9.79
N LEU A 123 -15.70 -3.47 8.49
CA LEU A 123 -14.40 -3.55 7.83
C LEU A 123 -13.63 -2.22 7.88
N THR A 124 -14.35 -1.09 7.86
CA THR A 124 -13.73 0.25 7.84
C THR A 124 -13.27 0.66 9.24
N TYR A 125 -14.12 0.51 10.25
CA TYR A 125 -13.90 1.06 11.60
C TYR A 125 -13.53 0.01 12.65
N GLY A 126 -13.70 -1.28 12.36
CA GLY A 126 -13.40 -2.38 13.29
C GLY A 126 -11.94 -2.85 13.29
N GLN A 127 -11.07 -2.31 12.44
CA GLN A 127 -9.72 -2.82 12.20
C GLN A 127 -8.63 -2.20 13.09
N GLY A 128 -8.99 -1.30 13.99
CA GLY A 128 -8.03 -0.57 14.82
C GLY A 128 -7.49 0.68 14.13
N ARG A 129 -6.29 1.13 14.52
CA ARG A 129 -5.66 2.35 13.99
C ARG A 129 -4.89 2.09 12.69
N PHE A 130 -4.80 3.11 11.86
CA PHE A 130 -3.92 3.11 10.71
C PHE A 130 -2.45 2.98 11.13
N LYS A 131 -1.76 2.04 10.49
CA LYS A 131 -0.32 1.83 10.66
C LYS A 131 0.38 1.82 9.32
N LYS A 132 1.57 2.41 9.31
CA LYS A 132 2.51 2.41 8.20
C LYS A 132 3.77 1.67 8.63
N ILE A 133 4.21 0.74 7.81
CA ILE A 133 5.31 -0.18 8.08
C ILE A 133 6.30 -0.04 6.93
N ALA A 134 7.53 0.34 7.23
CA ALA A 134 8.62 0.30 6.28
C ALA A 134 9.34 -1.04 6.44
N LEU A 135 9.45 -1.78 5.33
CA LEU A 135 10.18 -3.03 5.25
C LEU A 135 11.41 -2.79 4.38
N SER A 136 12.58 -2.70 5.01
CA SER A 136 13.87 -2.50 4.34
C SER A 136 14.65 -3.80 4.29
N HIS A 137 14.84 -4.34 3.10
CA HIS A 137 15.50 -5.64 2.93
C HIS A 137 16.99 -5.56 3.31
N LEU A 138 17.46 -6.50 4.13
CA LEU A 138 18.87 -6.66 4.49
C LEU A 138 19.51 -7.67 3.54
N PHE A 139 20.11 -7.16 2.47
CA PHE A 139 20.83 -7.98 1.52
C PHE A 139 22.02 -8.69 2.16
N ASN A 140 22.18 -9.97 1.81
CA ASN A 140 23.21 -10.88 2.27
C ASN A 140 23.19 -11.12 3.80
N PHE A 141 22.03 -10.99 4.45
CA PHE A 141 21.87 -11.22 5.88
C PHE A 141 21.16 -12.55 6.19
N ASP A 142 21.62 -13.23 7.25
CA ASP A 142 21.00 -14.44 7.79
C ASP A 142 21.08 -14.45 9.33
N ALA A 143 20.20 -15.22 9.96
CA ALA A 143 20.19 -15.39 11.41
C ALA A 143 19.51 -16.69 11.84
N ASP A 144 19.70 -17.06 13.10
CA ASP A 144 19.10 -18.28 13.66
C ASP A 144 17.60 -18.11 13.97
N ASP A 145 17.20 -16.92 14.41
CA ASP A 145 15.83 -16.61 14.83
C ASP A 145 15.05 -15.90 13.70
N GLN A 146 13.73 -16.12 13.63
CA GLN A 146 12.85 -15.47 12.64
C GLN A 146 12.63 -13.99 12.95
N THR A 147 12.70 -13.62 14.23
CA THR A 147 12.51 -12.24 14.68
C THR A 147 13.64 -11.89 15.64
N LEU A 148 14.29 -10.76 15.39
CA LEU A 148 15.40 -10.24 16.17
C LEU A 148 15.07 -8.83 16.63
N MET A 149 15.46 -8.50 17.85
CA MET A 149 15.32 -7.17 18.42
C MET A 149 16.70 -6.60 18.76
N PHE A 150 17.11 -5.56 18.06
CA PHE A 150 18.34 -4.82 18.27
C PHE A 150 18.01 -3.48 18.95
N GLY A 151 17.61 -3.54 20.22
CA GLY A 151 17.10 -2.37 20.93
C GLY A 151 15.71 -1.99 20.40
N ASP A 152 15.60 -0.84 19.76
CA ASP A 152 14.38 -0.34 19.10
C ASP A 152 14.24 -0.80 17.64
N VAL A 153 15.28 -1.40 17.06
CA VAL A 153 15.23 -1.95 15.69
C VAL A 153 14.71 -3.39 15.73
N ARG A 154 13.62 -3.61 15.01
CA ARG A 154 13.06 -4.95 14.76
C ARG A 154 13.54 -5.47 13.41
N VAL A 155 14.06 -6.69 13.36
CA VAL A 155 14.43 -7.38 12.13
C VAL A 155 13.61 -8.67 12.04
N GLU A 156 12.90 -8.86 10.94
CA GLU A 156 12.03 -10.01 10.73
C GLU A 156 12.40 -10.74 9.44
N ARG A 157 12.41 -12.07 9.51
CA ARG A 157 12.45 -12.91 8.33
C ARG A 157 11.05 -13.02 7.74
N LEU A 158 10.94 -12.76 6.45
CA LEU A 158 9.69 -12.91 5.71
C LEU A 158 9.78 -14.14 4.80
N ASP A 159 8.67 -14.84 4.62
CA ASP A 159 8.60 -15.91 3.63
C ASP A 159 8.41 -15.35 2.21
N SER A 160 8.74 -16.15 1.20
CA SER A 160 8.63 -15.72 -0.21
C SER A 160 7.21 -15.23 -0.58
N PRO A 161 6.10 -15.88 -0.16
CA PRO A 161 4.75 -15.35 -0.38
C PRO A 161 4.52 -13.96 0.20
N THR A 162 4.97 -13.72 1.43
CA THR A 162 4.84 -12.41 2.06
C THR A 162 5.66 -11.38 1.31
N ILE A 163 6.89 -11.73 0.88
CA ILE A 163 7.76 -10.84 0.10
C ILE A 163 7.09 -10.43 -1.22
N SER A 164 6.58 -11.39 -2.01
CA SER A 164 5.86 -11.09 -3.25
C SER A 164 4.65 -10.18 -2.99
N LYS A 165 3.87 -10.47 -1.94
CA LYS A 165 2.69 -9.67 -1.57
C LYS A 165 3.05 -8.24 -1.18
N VAL A 166 4.11 -8.03 -0.39
CA VAL A 166 4.51 -6.67 0.03
C VAL A 166 5.11 -5.89 -1.14
N LEU A 167 5.78 -6.56 -2.08
CA LEU A 167 6.30 -5.93 -3.30
C LEU A 167 5.21 -5.60 -4.33
N GLY A 168 4.03 -6.22 -4.22
CA GLY A 168 2.96 -6.10 -5.21
C GLY A 168 3.21 -6.96 -6.46
N GLU A 169 4.01 -8.01 -6.34
CA GLU A 169 4.23 -8.99 -7.40
C GLU A 169 3.08 -9.99 -7.45
N ILE A 170 2.60 -10.27 -8.67
CA ILE A 170 1.50 -11.23 -8.91
C ILE A 170 2.06 -12.67 -9.03
N THR A 171 3.36 -12.81 -9.28
CA THR A 171 4.01 -14.09 -9.59
C THR A 171 4.71 -14.71 -8.38
N PHE A 172 4.69 -16.03 -8.34
CA PHE A 172 5.57 -16.85 -7.52
C PHE A 172 6.61 -17.51 -8.43
N PRO A 173 7.93 -17.41 -8.16
CA PRO A 173 8.60 -16.68 -7.06
C PRO A 173 8.72 -15.17 -7.30
N ALA A 174 9.05 -14.43 -6.24
CA ALA A 174 9.35 -13.00 -6.29
C ALA A 174 10.50 -12.72 -7.27
N PHE A 175 10.24 -11.98 -8.35
CA PHE A 175 11.25 -11.69 -9.37
C PHE A 175 12.31 -10.73 -8.85
N LEU A 176 11.89 -9.79 -8.00
CA LEU A 176 12.76 -8.80 -7.38
C LEU A 176 13.51 -9.35 -6.16
N HIS A 177 13.19 -10.55 -5.69
CA HIS A 177 13.80 -11.18 -4.53
C HIS A 177 14.22 -12.64 -4.84
N PRO A 178 15.36 -12.83 -5.52
CA PRO A 178 15.83 -14.16 -5.88
C PRO A 178 16.31 -14.94 -4.64
N PRO A 179 16.40 -16.27 -4.73
CA PRO A 179 16.88 -17.07 -3.61
C PRO A 179 18.31 -16.69 -3.21
N LYS A 180 18.63 -16.91 -1.92
CA LYS A 180 19.96 -16.70 -1.31
C LYS A 180 20.45 -15.25 -1.20
N VAL A 181 19.59 -14.25 -1.39
CA VAL A 181 19.94 -12.84 -1.13
C VAL A 181 19.70 -12.41 0.32
N GLY A 182 19.21 -13.32 1.17
CA GLY A 182 18.68 -13.02 2.51
C GLY A 182 17.17 -12.81 2.44
N ASP A 183 16.45 -13.14 3.52
CA ASP A 183 14.98 -12.96 3.60
C ASP A 183 14.59 -12.07 4.79
N TYR A 184 15.55 -11.28 5.30
CA TYR A 184 15.39 -10.48 6.50
C TYR A 184 15.15 -9.02 6.17
N PHE A 185 14.27 -8.39 6.92
CA PHE A 185 13.86 -7.01 6.73
C PHE A 185 13.97 -6.25 8.05
N VAL A 186 14.55 -5.06 8.00
CA VAL A 186 14.34 -4.07 9.07
C VAL A 186 12.90 -3.60 8.99
N VAL A 187 12.16 -3.73 10.10
CA VAL A 187 10.75 -3.41 10.20
C VAL A 187 10.55 -2.20 11.10
N ILE A 188 10.17 -1.06 10.51
CA ILE A 188 9.85 0.17 11.24
C ILE A 188 8.36 0.44 11.13
N GLU A 189 7.64 0.36 12.25
CA GLU A 189 6.19 0.53 12.33
C GLU A 189 5.85 1.84 13.03
N GLU A 190 4.91 2.60 12.45
CA GLU A 190 4.39 3.83 13.03
C GLU A 190 2.87 3.90 12.90
N GLU A 191 2.21 4.45 13.93
CA GLU A 191 0.78 4.78 13.86
C GLU A 191 0.56 6.16 13.22
N GLY A 192 -0.66 6.36 12.71
CA GLY A 192 -1.15 7.66 12.29
C GLY A 192 -0.82 8.03 10.84
N PRO A 193 -1.32 9.20 10.39
CA PRO A 193 -1.40 9.56 8.98
C PRO A 193 -0.03 9.61 8.28
N CYS A 194 -0.07 9.50 6.96
CA CYS A 194 1.09 9.59 6.08
C CYS A 194 0.72 10.43 4.87
N ASP A 195 1.03 11.73 4.93
CA ASP A 195 0.68 12.65 3.84
C ASP A 195 1.60 12.46 2.64
N ASN A 196 2.91 12.28 2.88
CA ASN A 196 3.89 11.95 1.85
C ASN A 196 4.58 10.60 2.15
N ILE A 197 4.15 9.55 1.44
CA ILE A 197 4.70 8.19 1.57
C ILE A 197 6.16 8.14 1.14
N VAL A 198 6.54 8.89 0.10
CA VAL A 198 7.91 8.89 -0.43
C VAL A 198 8.88 9.48 0.59
N ASP A 199 8.60 10.69 1.09
CA ASP A 199 9.46 11.36 2.07
C ASP A 199 9.58 10.56 3.37
N TRP A 200 8.44 10.03 3.84
CA TRP A 200 8.42 9.14 5.01
C TRP A 200 9.30 7.92 4.80
N LEU A 201 9.16 7.22 3.66
CA LEU A 201 9.92 6.01 3.36
C LEU A 201 11.41 6.31 3.16
N CYS A 202 11.79 7.42 2.54
CA CYS A 202 13.18 7.89 2.45
C CYS A 202 13.81 8.04 3.85
N GLY A 203 13.07 8.64 4.80
CA GLY A 203 13.52 8.74 6.19
C GLY A 203 13.72 7.38 6.85
N LYS A 204 12.88 6.38 6.53
CA LYS A 204 13.00 5.02 7.06
C LYS A 204 14.14 4.24 6.43
N VAL A 205 14.35 4.38 5.12
CA VAL A 205 15.50 3.82 4.40
C VAL A 205 16.80 4.30 5.05
N ALA A 206 16.94 5.62 5.26
CA ALA A 206 18.14 6.17 5.90
C ALA A 206 18.37 5.63 7.31
N ALA A 207 17.31 5.34 8.08
CA ALA A 207 17.43 4.71 9.39
C ALA A 207 17.89 3.25 9.30
N ALA A 208 17.32 2.48 8.37
CA ALA A 208 17.72 1.09 8.13
C ALA A 208 19.16 0.98 7.60
N GLU A 209 19.60 1.92 6.74
CA GLU A 209 20.98 2.00 6.25
C GLU A 209 21.98 2.26 7.39
N ARG A 210 21.68 3.18 8.31
CA ARG A 210 22.50 3.41 9.51
C ARG A 210 22.61 2.15 10.37
N PHE A 211 21.52 1.41 10.52
CA PHE A 211 21.55 0.13 11.23
C PHE A 211 22.44 -0.89 10.50
N ALA A 212 22.31 -1.02 9.17
CA ALA A 212 23.16 -1.92 8.39
C ALA A 212 24.65 -1.54 8.46
N GLN A 213 24.99 -0.25 8.54
CA GLN A 213 26.37 0.20 8.77
C GLN A 213 26.91 -0.30 10.12
N VAL A 214 26.10 -0.27 11.19
CA VAL A 214 26.52 -0.83 12.48
C VAL A 214 26.82 -2.32 12.39
N LEU A 215 26.03 -3.08 11.63
CA LEU A 215 26.32 -4.49 11.37
C LEU A 215 27.68 -4.69 10.68
N GLN A 216 27.98 -3.88 9.65
CA GLN A 216 29.27 -3.91 8.94
C GLN A 216 30.45 -3.53 9.84
N TYR A 217 30.26 -2.58 10.76
CA TYR A 217 31.32 -2.19 11.71
C TYR A 217 31.57 -3.22 12.81
N PHE A 218 30.53 -3.96 13.22
CA PHE A 218 30.63 -4.93 14.30
C PHE A 218 31.56 -6.10 13.96
N LYS A 219 31.47 -6.62 12.73
CA LYS A 219 32.36 -7.67 12.24
C LYS A 219 32.47 -7.67 10.72
N ASP A 220 33.55 -8.27 10.23
CA ASP A 220 33.80 -8.42 8.79
C ASP A 220 32.66 -9.19 8.11
N GLY A 221 32.16 -8.63 7.01
CA GLY A 221 31.04 -9.17 6.26
C GLY A 221 30.35 -8.11 5.41
N VAL A 222 29.58 -8.58 4.41
CA VAL A 222 28.82 -7.71 3.52
C VAL A 222 27.35 -7.79 3.90
N VAL A 223 26.76 -6.67 4.32
CA VAL A 223 25.33 -6.53 4.56
C VAL A 223 24.93 -5.09 4.25
N HIS A 224 23.83 -4.86 3.56
CA HIS A 224 23.33 -3.50 3.31
C HIS A 224 21.84 -3.53 3.00
N VAL A 225 21.23 -2.35 3.01
CA VAL A 225 19.86 -2.18 2.51
C VAL A 225 19.91 -2.00 1.00
N ASP A 226 19.24 -2.87 0.24
CA ASP A 226 19.20 -2.77 -1.22
C ASP A 226 17.86 -2.18 -1.72
N TYR A 227 16.75 -2.50 -1.06
CA TYR A 227 15.45 -1.87 -1.32
C TYR A 227 14.59 -1.72 -0.07
N SER A 228 13.57 -0.87 -0.15
CA SER A 228 12.56 -0.69 0.90
C SER A 228 11.17 -0.52 0.32
N VAL A 229 10.18 -1.17 0.95
CA VAL A 229 8.76 -1.09 0.56
C VAL A 229 7.91 -0.52 1.70
N PRO A 230 6.91 0.33 1.39
CA PRO A 230 5.89 0.67 2.36
C PRO A 230 4.86 -0.45 2.44
N TYR A 231 4.30 -0.67 3.62
CA TYR A 231 3.20 -1.58 3.85
C TYR A 231 2.24 -0.97 4.86
N PHE A 232 0.94 -1.19 4.68
CA PHE A 232 -0.09 -0.53 5.48
C PHE A 232 -0.98 -1.52 6.21
N LEU A 233 -1.40 -1.16 7.42
CA LEU A 233 -2.48 -1.82 8.13
C LEU A 233 -3.64 -0.84 8.33
N PRO A 234 -4.89 -1.29 8.14
CA PRO A 234 -5.30 -2.63 7.72
C PRO A 234 -4.91 -2.99 6.29
N HIS A 235 -4.83 -4.28 5.99
CA HIS A 235 -4.22 -4.80 4.76
C HIS A 235 -4.85 -4.26 3.47
N TRP A 236 -6.16 -3.99 3.47
CA TRP A 236 -6.88 -3.46 2.31
C TRP A 236 -6.34 -2.09 1.85
N VAL A 237 -5.70 -1.33 2.75
CA VAL A 237 -5.11 -0.02 2.42
C VAL A 237 -3.99 -0.15 1.38
N ASN A 238 -3.32 -1.31 1.31
CA ASN A 238 -2.30 -1.54 0.29
C ASN A 238 -2.90 -1.59 -1.12
N GLN A 239 -4.15 -2.04 -1.29
CA GLN A 239 -4.80 -2.10 -2.61
C GLN A 239 -5.14 -0.71 -3.15
N ILE A 240 -5.43 0.24 -2.26
CA ILE A 240 -5.79 1.60 -2.64
C ILE A 240 -4.58 2.53 -2.75
N ARG A 241 -3.61 2.43 -1.82
CA ARG A 241 -2.46 3.34 -1.76
C ARG A 241 -1.23 2.85 -2.52
N LYS A 242 -1.14 1.55 -2.84
CA LYS A 242 -0.08 0.99 -3.68
C LYS A 242 -0.68 0.51 -4.99
N TRP A 243 -0.28 1.12 -6.10
CA TRP A 243 -0.58 0.61 -7.43
C TRP A 243 0.68 -0.01 -8.02
N GLY A 244 0.62 -1.32 -8.30
CA GLY A 244 1.73 -2.09 -8.83
C GLY A 244 2.93 -2.19 -7.88
N ILE A 245 4.11 -2.26 -8.50
CA ILE A 245 5.38 -2.43 -7.79
C ILE A 245 5.88 -1.05 -7.33
N PHE A 246 5.94 -0.84 -6.01
CA PHE A 246 6.43 0.40 -5.41
C PHE A 246 7.45 0.12 -4.31
N PHE A 247 8.71 0.49 -4.58
CA PHE A 247 9.84 0.41 -3.65
C PHE A 247 10.83 1.56 -3.91
N LEU A 248 11.67 1.86 -2.93
CA LEU A 248 12.86 2.71 -3.08
C LEU A 248 14.11 1.83 -3.06
N GLY A 249 15.14 2.20 -3.83
CA GLY A 249 16.40 1.47 -3.92
C GLY A 249 16.53 0.63 -5.19
N ASN A 250 17.49 -0.30 -5.19
CA ASN A 250 17.81 -1.16 -6.32
C ASN A 250 17.97 -2.61 -5.82
N PRO A 251 16.93 -3.46 -5.94
CA PRO A 251 16.96 -4.85 -5.51
C PRO A 251 18.11 -5.60 -6.17
N ARG A 252 19.02 -6.13 -5.36
CA ARG A 252 20.18 -6.85 -5.88
C ARG A 252 19.76 -8.26 -6.24
N ARG A 253 19.84 -8.57 -7.53
CA ARG A 253 19.41 -9.87 -8.07
C ARG A 253 20.48 -10.94 -8.05
N VAL A 254 21.71 -10.57 -7.73
CA VAL A 254 22.85 -11.50 -7.67
C VAL A 254 23.28 -11.61 -6.22
N PRO A 255 23.20 -12.81 -5.61
CA PRO A 255 23.65 -13.01 -4.25
C PRO A 255 25.18 -12.81 -4.16
N PHE A 256 25.65 -12.29 -3.03
CA PHE A 256 27.07 -12.05 -2.81
C PHE A 256 27.81 -13.38 -2.72
N GLU A 257 28.90 -13.54 -3.48
CA GLU A 257 29.66 -14.79 -3.58
C GLU A 257 28.73 -16.02 -3.77
N ASN A 258 27.74 -15.93 -4.66
CA ASN A 258 26.74 -16.98 -4.95
C ASN A 258 25.85 -17.41 -3.76
N GLY A 259 25.84 -16.63 -2.68
CA GLY A 259 25.11 -16.91 -1.45
C GLY A 259 25.88 -17.79 -0.46
N ASP A 260 27.18 -18.02 -0.70
CA ASP A 260 28.02 -18.86 0.16
C ASP A 260 28.62 -18.08 1.35
N LYS A 261 28.50 -16.76 1.36
CA LYS A 261 29.08 -15.87 2.38
C LYS A 261 28.08 -14.85 2.92
N LEU A 262 26.98 -15.35 3.47
CA LEU A 262 25.98 -14.54 4.17
C LEU A 262 26.59 -13.92 5.45
N TYR A 263 26.26 -12.66 5.72
CA TYR A 263 26.43 -12.05 7.03
C TYR A 263 25.47 -12.75 8.00
N ARG A 264 26.00 -13.61 8.87
CA ARG A 264 25.19 -14.36 9.84
C ARG A 264 25.22 -13.71 11.22
N ALA A 265 24.09 -13.24 11.73
CA ALA A 265 23.96 -12.81 13.12
C ALA A 265 23.54 -13.99 14.01
N THR A 266 24.41 -14.35 14.97
CA THR A 266 24.13 -15.44 15.92
C THR A 266 23.51 -14.91 17.20
N ARG A 267 22.82 -15.78 17.96
CA ARG A 267 22.23 -15.40 19.25
C ARG A 267 23.26 -14.82 20.25
N ALA A 268 24.49 -15.30 20.22
CA ALA A 268 25.57 -14.82 21.10
C ALA A 268 26.00 -13.37 20.77
N GLU A 269 25.80 -12.93 19.53
CA GLU A 269 26.23 -11.60 19.05
C GLU A 269 25.16 -10.53 19.27
N LEU A 270 23.90 -10.90 19.56
CA LEU A 270 22.80 -9.95 19.72
C LEU A 270 23.04 -8.95 20.86
N GLY A 271 23.50 -9.44 22.03
CA GLY A 271 23.80 -8.58 23.18
C GLY A 271 24.81 -7.48 22.84
N PRO A 272 26.02 -7.84 22.36
CA PRO A 272 27.00 -6.88 21.87
C PRO A 272 26.47 -5.92 20.78
N LEU A 273 25.74 -6.44 19.78
CA LEU A 273 25.16 -5.62 18.71
C LEU A 273 24.16 -4.59 19.23
N ILE A 274 23.32 -4.94 20.21
CA ILE A 274 22.41 -4.00 20.88
C ILE A 274 23.20 -2.87 21.56
N SER A 275 24.31 -3.19 22.23
CA SER A 275 25.16 -2.18 22.87
C SER A 275 25.81 -1.24 21.85
N TRP A 276 26.30 -1.77 20.74
CA TRP A 276 26.87 -0.98 19.64
C TRP A 276 25.83 -0.06 19.00
N TRP A 277 24.62 -0.57 18.74
CA TRP A 277 23.53 0.22 18.18
C TRP A 277 23.14 1.39 19.08
N ARG A 278 22.96 1.14 20.39
CA ARG A 278 22.66 2.21 21.36
C ARG A 278 23.76 3.27 21.43
N LEU A 279 25.03 2.86 21.37
CA LEU A 279 26.16 3.80 21.36
C LEU A 279 26.17 4.66 20.09
N TYR A 280 25.87 4.05 18.94
CA TYR A 280 25.78 4.77 17.68
C TYR A 280 24.63 5.79 17.69
N GLN A 281 23.47 5.45 18.26
CA GLN A 281 22.33 6.37 18.41
C GLN A 281 22.57 7.54 19.37
N SER A 282 23.54 7.43 20.29
CA SER A 282 23.84 8.45 21.30
C SER A 282 24.75 9.59 20.81
N ARG A 283 25.21 9.51 19.56
CA ARG A 283 26.07 10.50 18.91
C ARG A 283 25.27 11.32 17.90
#